data_AF-A0A969ZPK9-F1
#
_entry.id   AF-A0A969ZPK9-F1
#
_cell.length_a   1.000
_cell.length_b   1.000
_cell.length_c   1.000
_cell.angle_alpha   90.00
_cell.angle_beta   90.00
_cell.angle_gamma   90.00
#
_symmetry.space_group_name_H-M   'P 1'
#
loop_
_entity.id
_entity.type
_entity.pdbx_description
1 polymer ?
#
loop_
_entity_poly.entity_id
_entity_poly.type
_entity_poly.pdbx_seq_one_letter_code
_entity_poly.pdbx_strand_id
1 'polypeptide(L)'
;MSETDKNVKNNLFTSFSWLLRSKDNINLKNVRMNHIQYMLIFPLAPVFANMQGVLFSESTRLFGLDAMTLMGSAYCIGAGVLFAITSVKNMAMASRIFAIVTAGAYIPWILMAESRLSLLLAIIFMFGLGGCAACAAFAYTFALNNTERFLGAAAISFFFALNQIDSGLSFLSGYFSKLYLTALVAGSCICLFLYKTKDYLVVEKRPKAPLNPALKLMLYFFISHYFVEIFYTYLPGASSPGAMVANGTVGILVVVLAVALQFITKRSVWNMCNLFFLAMICTYILYFSPEGSAFRNAARFIHGFEQMGYIAAYYLLGCVFKKHGNFPLFKLCVVTILPVSMLSYVIPGLFSAYAPKFLPHAAAITSSIIFIIFILLSPAYSKHLFFADWSDDFYSTDMAEAANKLEQSNALDGLGLSPREKEIALLLLCGKSAKQIAEELGIAINTANFHIKNLYKKLRIGSRSELFARFSTLPRITKH
;
A
#
# COMPACT_ATOMS: atom_id res chain seq x y z
N MET A 1 -18.73 29.31 13.29
CA MET A 1 -19.13 28.90 11.91
C MET A 1 -18.66 30.01 10.98
N SER A 2 -17.47 29.88 10.39
CA SER A 2 -16.84 30.92 9.56
C SER A 2 -17.39 30.88 8.12
N GLU A 3 -17.43 32.04 7.48
CA GLU A 3 -18.04 32.36 6.17
C GLU A 3 -17.58 31.55 4.95
N THR A 4 -16.72 30.55 5.13
CA THR A 4 -16.25 29.63 4.07
C THR A 4 -17.23 28.53 3.67
N ASP A 5 -18.33 28.32 4.40
CA ASP A 5 -19.29 27.24 4.13
C ASP A 5 -20.35 27.57 3.06
N LYS A 6 -20.37 28.80 2.51
CA LYS A 6 -21.56 29.28 1.77
C LYS A 6 -21.52 29.28 0.25
N ASN A 7 -20.47 28.85 -0.45
CA ASN A 7 -20.53 28.90 -1.93
C ASN A 7 -19.61 27.95 -2.69
N VAL A 8 -19.82 26.64 -2.56
CA VAL A 8 -19.32 25.70 -3.57
C VAL A 8 -20.39 24.66 -3.91
N LYS A 9 -21.31 25.03 -4.81
CA LYS A 9 -21.95 24.05 -5.69
C LYS A 9 -20.82 23.46 -6.56
N ASN A 10 -20.19 22.40 -6.08
CA ASN A 10 -19.11 21.72 -6.79
C ASN A 10 -19.67 21.03 -8.03
N ASN A 11 -19.52 21.66 -9.20
CA ASN A 11 -19.74 20.98 -10.46
C ASN A 11 -18.69 19.85 -10.61
N LEU A 12 -19.09 18.73 -11.21
CA LEU A 12 -18.22 17.58 -11.50
C LEU A 12 -16.94 18.03 -12.26
N PHE A 13 -17.11 18.95 -13.20
CA PHE A 13 -16.03 19.52 -14.00
C PHE A 13 -15.03 20.34 -13.20
N THR A 14 -15.49 21.15 -12.23
CA THR A 14 -14.57 21.90 -11.36
C THR A 14 -13.79 20.91 -10.52
N SER A 15 -14.46 20.00 -9.82
CA SER A 15 -13.84 18.96 -8.98
C SER A 15 -12.75 18.17 -9.73
N PHE A 16 -13.00 17.82 -10.99
CA PHE A 16 -12.05 17.13 -11.86
C PHE A 16 -10.82 17.99 -12.20
N SER A 17 -11.02 19.26 -12.58
CA SER A 17 -9.94 20.22 -12.84
C SER A 17 -9.03 20.43 -11.63
N TRP A 18 -9.62 20.48 -10.42
CA TRP A 18 -8.88 20.58 -9.16
C TRP A 18 -8.02 19.33 -8.92
N LEU A 19 -8.59 18.14 -9.11
CA LEU A 19 -7.86 16.87 -8.94
C LEU A 19 -6.67 16.76 -9.91
N LEU A 20 -6.81 17.18 -11.17
CA LEU A 20 -5.72 17.17 -12.15
C LEU A 20 -4.52 18.05 -11.75
N ARG A 21 -4.75 19.11 -10.98
CA ARG A 21 -3.71 20.07 -10.57
C ARG A 21 -3.04 19.72 -9.24
N SER A 22 -3.55 18.71 -8.52
CA SER A 22 -3.01 18.31 -7.22
C SER A 22 -1.60 17.73 -7.33
N LYS A 23 -0.76 18.02 -6.33
CA LYS A 23 0.65 17.64 -6.32
C LYS A 23 1.08 16.94 -5.03
N ASP A 24 2.09 16.06 -5.12
CA ASP A 24 2.70 15.38 -3.98
C ASP A 24 4.21 15.69 -3.93
N ASN A 25 4.74 16.04 -2.76
CA ASN A 25 6.19 16.26 -2.56
C ASN A 25 6.79 15.09 -1.77
N ILE A 26 7.28 14.08 -2.49
CA ILE A 26 8.08 13.01 -1.91
C ILE A 26 9.57 13.34 -2.09
N ASN A 27 10.40 13.08 -1.08
CA ASN A 27 11.84 13.33 -1.14
C ASN A 27 12.63 12.12 -0.61
N LEU A 28 13.53 11.57 -1.43
CA LEU A 28 14.39 10.44 -1.09
C LEU A 28 15.23 10.66 0.17
N LYS A 29 15.55 11.92 0.52
CA LYS A 29 16.27 12.24 1.77
C LYS A 29 15.49 11.87 3.03
N ASN A 30 14.19 11.64 2.93
CA ASN A 30 13.35 11.27 4.06
C ASN A 30 13.36 9.77 4.36
N VAL A 31 14.05 8.95 3.57
CA VAL A 31 14.16 7.49 3.82
C VAL A 31 15.06 7.24 5.03
N ARG A 32 14.51 6.59 6.07
CA ARG A 32 15.25 6.24 7.29
C ARG A 32 15.77 4.80 7.17
N MET A 33 17.09 4.64 7.10
CA MET A 33 17.72 3.32 7.01
C MET A 33 17.37 2.38 8.18
N ASN A 34 17.12 2.92 9.37
CA ASN A 34 16.72 2.15 10.55
C ASN A 34 15.28 1.58 10.48
N HIS A 35 14.50 1.95 9.46
CA HIS A 35 13.12 1.50 9.24
C HIS A 35 12.99 0.64 7.98
N ILE A 36 14.10 0.32 7.31
CA ILE A 36 14.10 -0.40 6.04
C ILE A 36 13.44 -1.78 6.14
N GLN A 37 13.52 -2.44 7.29
CA GLN A 37 12.86 -3.72 7.56
C GLN A 37 11.34 -3.65 7.40
N TYR A 38 10.70 -2.54 7.77
CA TYR A 38 9.27 -2.34 7.61
C TYR A 38 8.89 -2.02 6.17
N MET A 39 9.81 -1.40 5.43
CA MET A 39 9.65 -1.09 4.01
C MET A 39 9.87 -2.33 3.14
N LEU A 40 10.82 -3.21 3.47
CA LEU A 40 11.21 -4.37 2.67
C LEU A 40 10.36 -5.62 2.93
N ILE A 41 9.88 -5.86 4.14
CA ILE A 41 8.93 -6.97 4.38
C ILE A 41 7.66 -6.85 3.54
N PHE A 42 7.23 -5.61 3.30
CA PHE A 42 5.99 -5.31 2.63
C PHE A 42 5.98 -5.68 1.13
N PRO A 43 7.08 -5.57 0.36
CA PRO A 43 7.22 -6.21 -0.94
C PRO A 43 7.37 -7.72 -0.91
N LEU A 44 8.00 -8.30 0.11
CA LEU A 44 8.32 -9.71 0.11
C LEU A 44 7.07 -10.61 0.32
N ALA A 45 6.11 -10.18 1.15
CA ALA A 45 4.93 -10.99 1.48
C ALA A 45 3.84 -11.05 0.38
N PRO A 46 3.41 -9.93 -0.24
CA PRO A 46 2.40 -9.93 -1.30
C PRO A 46 2.91 -10.48 -2.64
N VAL A 47 4.19 -10.28 -2.96
CA VAL A 47 4.79 -10.86 -4.18
C VAL A 47 4.66 -12.38 -4.16
N PHE A 48 4.96 -13.01 -3.02
CA PHE A 48 4.75 -14.44 -2.86
C PHE A 48 3.29 -14.83 -3.10
N ALA A 49 2.35 -14.11 -2.49
CA ALA A 49 0.93 -14.41 -2.62
C ALA A 49 0.46 -14.35 -4.09
N ASN A 50 1.08 -13.50 -4.91
CA ASN A 50 0.78 -13.40 -6.33
C ASN A 50 1.54 -14.42 -7.22
N MET A 51 2.47 -15.20 -6.65
CA MET A 51 3.23 -16.24 -7.37
C MET A 51 2.61 -17.65 -7.29
N GLN A 52 1.52 -17.83 -6.55
CA GLN A 52 0.98 -19.16 -6.21
C GLN A 52 0.64 -20.02 -7.42
N GLY A 53 0.16 -19.41 -8.51
CA GLY A 53 -0.25 -20.12 -9.73
C GLY A 53 0.90 -20.80 -10.48
N VAL A 54 2.16 -20.44 -10.19
CA VAL A 54 3.35 -21.03 -10.84
C VAL A 54 3.91 -22.21 -10.04
N LEU A 55 3.46 -22.39 -8.79
CA LEU A 55 4.05 -23.36 -7.85
C LEU A 55 3.43 -24.75 -7.89
N PHE A 56 2.26 -24.90 -8.51
CA PHE A 56 1.58 -26.19 -8.68
C PHE A 56 1.06 -26.33 -10.11
N SER A 57 1.21 -27.52 -10.69
CA SER A 57 0.51 -27.86 -11.92
C SER A 57 -1.02 -27.86 -11.75
N GLU A 58 -1.77 -27.56 -12.81
CA GLU A 58 -3.25 -27.56 -12.84
C GLU A 58 -3.90 -28.88 -12.42
N SER A 59 -3.10 -29.95 -12.37
CA SER A 59 -3.55 -31.31 -12.02
C SER A 59 -3.82 -31.50 -10.53
N THR A 60 -3.25 -30.66 -9.67
CA THR A 60 -3.34 -30.86 -8.21
C THR A 60 -4.56 -30.17 -7.64
N ARG A 61 -5.57 -30.96 -7.21
CA ARG A 61 -6.83 -30.48 -6.63
C ARG A 61 -7.12 -31.12 -5.28
N LEU A 62 -7.84 -30.39 -4.42
CA LEU A 62 -8.36 -30.89 -3.15
C LEU A 62 -9.82 -30.43 -3.00
N PHE A 63 -10.73 -31.36 -2.66
CA PHE A 63 -12.18 -31.10 -2.59
C PHE A 63 -12.78 -30.46 -3.87
N GLY A 64 -12.19 -30.74 -5.04
CA GLY A 64 -12.64 -30.18 -6.32
C GLY A 64 -12.15 -28.75 -6.61
N LEU A 65 -11.47 -28.11 -5.66
CA LEU A 65 -10.85 -26.80 -5.83
C LEU A 65 -9.39 -26.95 -6.29
N ASP A 66 -8.94 -26.02 -7.13
CA ASP A 66 -7.57 -25.92 -7.60
C ASP A 66 -6.64 -25.35 -6.52
N ALA A 67 -5.33 -25.64 -6.67
CA ALA A 67 -4.32 -25.23 -5.71
C ALA A 67 -4.26 -23.71 -5.50
N MET A 68 -4.43 -22.91 -6.55
CA MET A 68 -4.38 -21.44 -6.46
C MET A 68 -5.53 -20.91 -5.60
N THR A 69 -6.76 -21.37 -5.85
CA THR A 69 -7.92 -20.99 -5.04
C THR A 69 -7.74 -21.37 -3.57
N LEU A 70 -7.25 -22.58 -3.28
CA LEU A 70 -7.05 -23.06 -1.91
C LEU A 70 -5.96 -22.28 -1.16
N MET A 71 -4.82 -22.04 -1.82
CA MET A 71 -3.70 -21.30 -1.25
C MET A 71 -4.05 -19.81 -1.03
N GLY A 72 -4.74 -19.18 -1.98
CA GLY A 72 -5.20 -17.80 -1.86
C GLY A 72 -6.21 -17.63 -0.73
N SER A 73 -7.13 -18.60 -0.60
CA SER A 73 -8.10 -18.67 0.50
C SER A 73 -7.40 -18.81 1.85
N ALA A 74 -6.43 -19.72 1.95
CA ALA A 74 -5.66 -19.93 3.18
C ALA A 74 -4.91 -18.68 3.62
N TYR A 75 -4.29 -17.95 2.68
CA TYR A 75 -3.64 -16.67 2.94
C TYR A 75 -4.60 -15.62 3.50
N CYS A 76 -5.74 -15.42 2.85
CA CYS A 76 -6.78 -14.47 3.27
C CYS A 76 -7.32 -14.78 4.67
N ILE A 77 -7.63 -16.05 4.94
CA ILE A 77 -8.14 -16.50 6.24
C ILE A 77 -7.06 -16.37 7.30
N GLY A 78 -5.83 -16.80 7.01
CA GLY A 78 -4.69 -16.70 7.92
C GLY A 78 -4.40 -15.27 8.34
N ALA A 79 -4.45 -14.32 7.39
CA ALA A 79 -4.30 -12.89 7.68
C ALA A 79 -5.36 -12.38 8.67
N GLY A 80 -6.63 -12.77 8.51
CA GLY A 80 -7.69 -12.38 9.44
C GLY A 80 -7.56 -13.05 10.81
N VAL A 81 -7.48 -14.38 10.85
CA VAL A 81 -7.48 -15.19 12.09
C VAL A 81 -6.25 -14.88 12.95
N LEU A 82 -5.05 -14.88 12.36
CA LEU A 82 -3.82 -14.64 13.09
C LEU A 82 -3.72 -13.18 13.54
N PHE A 83 -4.21 -12.23 12.74
CA PHE A 83 -4.22 -10.83 13.18
C PHE A 83 -5.26 -10.54 14.26
N ALA A 84 -6.34 -11.33 14.34
CA ALA A 84 -7.37 -11.21 15.38
C ALA A 84 -6.82 -11.40 16.80
N ILE A 85 -5.75 -12.19 16.98
CA ILE A 85 -5.10 -12.38 18.29
C ILE A 85 -3.99 -11.36 18.58
N THR A 86 -3.71 -10.43 17.65
CA THR A 86 -2.68 -9.41 17.82
C THR A 86 -3.19 -8.14 18.50
N SER A 87 -2.25 -7.43 19.12
CA SER A 87 -2.39 -6.13 19.77
C SER A 87 -1.12 -5.31 19.49
N VAL A 88 -1.16 -4.00 19.71
CA VAL A 88 0.04 -3.15 19.55
C VAL A 88 1.21 -3.64 20.42
N LYS A 89 0.93 -4.11 21.64
CA LYS A 89 1.95 -4.55 22.61
C LYS A 89 2.66 -5.84 22.19
N ASN A 90 1.90 -6.83 21.73
CA ASN A 90 2.44 -8.14 21.35
C ASN A 90 2.79 -8.26 19.85
N MET A 91 2.62 -7.19 19.05
CA MET A 91 2.82 -7.20 17.60
C MET A 91 4.18 -7.78 17.17
N ALA A 92 5.28 -7.37 17.82
CA ALA A 92 6.62 -7.86 17.47
C ALA A 92 6.78 -9.36 17.80
N MET A 93 6.25 -9.79 18.94
CA MET A 93 6.27 -11.19 19.35
C MET A 93 5.43 -12.06 18.41
N ALA A 94 4.20 -11.63 18.10
CA ALA A 94 3.32 -12.32 17.17
C ALA A 94 3.96 -12.45 15.78
N SER A 95 4.55 -11.37 15.26
CA SER A 95 5.25 -11.36 13.97
C SER A 95 6.37 -12.41 13.90
N ARG A 96 7.14 -12.57 14.98
CA ARG A 96 8.22 -13.57 15.07
C ARG A 96 7.68 -15.00 15.13
N ILE A 97 6.64 -15.23 15.93
CA ILE A 97 6.00 -16.55 16.04
C ILE A 97 5.44 -16.95 14.67
N PHE A 98 4.71 -16.05 14.00
CA PHE A 98 4.18 -16.32 12.67
C PHE A 98 5.29 -16.59 11.65
N ALA A 99 6.39 -15.85 11.69
CA ALA A 99 7.55 -16.09 10.82
C ALA A 99 8.17 -17.48 11.06
N ILE A 100 8.35 -17.90 12.32
CA ILE A 100 8.89 -19.23 12.67
C ILE A 100 7.98 -20.35 12.17
N VAL A 101 6.67 -20.24 12.44
CA VAL A 101 5.69 -21.25 12.00
C VAL A 101 5.64 -21.32 10.47
N THR A 102 5.66 -20.16 9.79
CA THR A 102 5.66 -20.08 8.33
C THR A 102 6.93 -20.71 7.74
N ALA A 103 8.11 -20.39 8.28
CA ALA A 103 9.37 -21.00 7.84
C ALA A 103 9.41 -22.51 8.11
N GLY A 104 8.86 -22.96 9.24
CA GLY A 104 8.75 -24.38 9.60
C GLY A 104 7.87 -25.17 8.62
N ALA A 105 6.80 -24.57 8.10
CA ALA A 105 5.97 -25.16 7.05
C ALA A 105 6.62 -25.09 5.66
N TYR A 106 7.41 -24.04 5.40
CA TYR A 106 8.08 -23.82 4.11
C TYR A 106 9.16 -24.87 3.81
N ILE A 107 10.05 -25.14 4.77
CA ILE A 107 11.21 -26.03 4.59
C ILE A 107 10.81 -27.44 4.10
N PRO A 108 9.87 -28.16 4.73
CA PRO A 108 9.47 -29.47 4.23
C PRO A 108 8.75 -29.36 2.89
N TRP A 109 7.94 -28.32 2.68
CA TRP A 109 7.18 -28.14 1.45
C TRP A 109 8.07 -27.95 0.21
N ILE A 110 9.08 -27.07 0.26
CA ILE A 110 9.94 -26.77 -0.91
C ILE A 110 10.79 -27.98 -1.36
N LEU A 111 11.05 -28.91 -0.43
CA LEU A 111 11.80 -30.14 -0.67
C LEU A 111 10.93 -31.27 -1.25
N MET A 112 9.61 -31.15 -1.17
CA MET A 112 8.69 -32.18 -1.65
C MET A 112 8.34 -32.00 -3.13
N ALA A 113 8.15 -33.14 -3.82
CA ALA A 113 7.53 -33.15 -5.13
C ALA A 113 6.02 -32.82 -5.04
N GLU A 114 5.44 -32.38 -6.17
CA GLU A 114 4.01 -32.11 -6.27
C GLU A 114 3.20 -33.34 -5.84
N SER A 115 2.33 -33.15 -4.85
CA SER A 115 1.48 -34.18 -4.27
C SER A 115 0.38 -33.53 -3.43
N ARG A 116 -0.65 -34.29 -3.06
CA ARG A 116 -1.70 -33.81 -2.14
C ARG A 116 -1.15 -33.40 -0.78
N LEU A 117 -0.11 -34.10 -0.30
CA LEU A 117 0.56 -33.76 0.96
C LEU A 117 1.35 -32.46 0.85
N SER A 118 2.05 -32.25 -0.29
CA SER A 118 2.71 -30.98 -0.60
C SER A 118 1.71 -29.82 -0.64
N LEU A 119 0.53 -30.02 -1.23
CA LEU A 119 -0.55 -29.01 -1.23
C LEU A 119 -1.06 -28.68 0.18
N LEU A 120 -1.22 -29.68 1.07
CA LEU A 120 -1.61 -29.43 2.46
C LEU A 120 -0.57 -28.58 3.21
N LEU A 121 0.73 -28.86 3.01
CA LEU A 121 1.79 -28.05 3.59
C LEU A 121 1.84 -26.64 3.01
N ALA A 122 1.62 -26.49 1.70
CA ALA A 122 1.49 -25.19 1.06
C ALA A 122 0.34 -24.36 1.66
N ILE A 123 -0.82 -24.98 1.92
CA ILE A 123 -1.96 -24.33 2.58
C ILE A 123 -1.57 -23.83 3.98
N ILE A 124 -0.89 -24.66 4.78
CA ILE A 124 -0.44 -24.28 6.13
C ILE A 124 0.57 -23.13 6.05
N PHE A 125 1.52 -23.22 5.11
CA PHE A 125 2.48 -22.16 4.84
C PHE A 125 1.77 -20.84 4.49
N MET A 126 0.82 -20.86 3.55
CA MET A 126 0.09 -19.68 3.10
C MET A 126 -0.74 -19.06 4.22
N PHE A 127 -1.34 -19.89 5.08
CA PHE A 127 -2.04 -19.42 6.27
C PHE A 127 -1.11 -18.65 7.22
N GLY A 128 0.08 -19.18 7.49
CA GLY A 128 1.10 -18.49 8.29
C GLY A 128 1.60 -17.19 7.64
N LEU A 129 1.84 -17.25 6.32
CA LEU A 129 2.27 -16.09 5.53
C LEU A 129 1.22 -14.97 5.54
N GLY A 130 -0.07 -15.31 5.55
CA GLY A 130 -1.16 -14.35 5.71
C GLY A 130 -1.04 -13.56 7.03
N GLY A 131 -0.76 -14.25 8.14
CA GLY A 131 -0.50 -13.60 9.44
C GLY A 131 0.72 -12.68 9.41
N CYS A 132 1.81 -13.13 8.76
CA CYS A 132 3.00 -12.32 8.54
C CYS A 132 2.69 -11.04 7.74
N ALA A 133 1.92 -11.18 6.65
CA ALA A 133 1.52 -10.08 5.80
C ALA A 133 0.60 -9.07 6.52
N ALA A 134 -0.32 -9.54 7.37
CA ALA A 134 -1.17 -8.67 8.18
C ALA A 134 -0.34 -7.83 9.18
N CYS A 135 0.62 -8.46 9.87
CA CYS A 135 1.58 -7.75 10.72
C CYS A 135 2.45 -6.77 9.93
N ALA A 136 2.88 -7.16 8.73
CA ALA A 136 3.63 -6.30 7.83
C ALA A 136 2.81 -5.08 7.38
N ALA A 137 1.54 -5.27 7.01
CA ALA A 137 0.64 -4.18 6.62
C ALA A 137 0.42 -3.17 7.76
N PHE A 138 0.31 -3.65 9.01
CA PHE A 138 0.24 -2.77 10.17
C PHE A 138 1.51 -1.93 10.33
N ALA A 139 2.68 -2.57 10.30
CA ALA A 139 3.95 -1.86 10.48
C ALA A 139 4.25 -0.90 9.31
N TYR A 140 4.00 -1.33 8.07
CA TYR A 140 4.04 -0.48 6.88
C TYR A 140 3.14 0.75 7.03
N THR A 141 1.92 0.56 7.56
CA THR A 141 0.96 1.64 7.76
C THR A 141 1.44 2.61 8.83
N PHE A 142 1.84 2.15 10.01
CA PHE A 142 2.04 3.05 11.15
C PHE A 142 3.50 3.42 11.46
N ALA A 143 4.48 2.58 11.11
CA ALA A 143 5.90 2.83 11.40
C ALA A 143 6.59 3.67 10.31
N LEU A 144 6.18 3.52 9.04
CA LEU A 144 6.82 4.22 7.91
C LEU A 144 6.38 5.69 7.80
N ASN A 145 7.10 6.47 6.98
CA ASN A 145 6.65 7.76 6.47
C ASN A 145 6.12 7.63 5.03
N ASN A 146 5.60 8.71 4.46
CA ASN A 146 5.03 8.69 3.10
C ASN A 146 6.05 8.30 2.02
N THR A 147 7.31 8.72 2.14
CA THR A 147 8.35 8.36 1.17
C THR A 147 8.65 6.87 1.20
N GLU A 148 8.84 6.33 2.39
CA GLU A 148 9.10 4.89 2.61
C GLU A 148 7.90 4.05 2.17
N ARG A 149 6.67 4.49 2.42
CA ARG A 149 5.45 3.82 1.91
C ARG A 149 5.44 3.74 0.39
N PHE A 150 5.63 4.88 -0.27
CA PHE A 150 5.59 4.94 -1.73
C PHE A 150 6.66 4.04 -2.35
N LEU A 151 7.89 4.08 -1.83
CA LEU A 151 8.97 3.22 -2.29
C LEU A 151 8.72 1.74 -1.99
N GLY A 152 8.16 1.42 -0.81
CA GLY A 152 7.75 0.04 -0.48
C GLY A 152 6.67 -0.47 -1.42
N ALA A 153 5.68 0.35 -1.76
CA ALA A 153 4.64 0.04 -2.73
C ALA A 153 5.20 -0.13 -4.16
N ALA A 154 6.11 0.75 -4.58
CA ALA A 154 6.82 0.61 -5.85
C ALA A 154 7.70 -0.65 -5.92
N ALA A 155 8.33 -1.02 -4.79
CA ALA A 155 9.12 -2.23 -4.69
C ALA A 155 8.25 -3.50 -4.85
N ILE A 156 7.01 -3.53 -4.33
CA ILE A 156 6.07 -4.65 -4.56
C ILE A 156 5.94 -4.89 -6.06
N SER A 157 5.56 -3.83 -6.78
CA SER A 157 5.33 -3.89 -8.22
C SER A 157 6.58 -4.23 -9.02
N PHE A 158 7.74 -3.73 -8.59
CA PHE A 158 9.02 -4.05 -9.23
C PHE A 158 9.37 -5.55 -9.10
N PHE A 159 9.31 -6.10 -7.89
CA PHE A 159 9.61 -7.51 -7.66
C PHE A 159 8.57 -8.44 -8.31
N PHE A 160 7.30 -8.05 -8.34
CA PHE A 160 6.28 -8.79 -9.07
C PHE A 160 6.56 -8.78 -10.58
N ALA A 161 6.85 -7.61 -11.16
CA ALA A 161 7.16 -7.49 -12.58
C ALA A 161 8.42 -8.28 -12.98
N LEU A 162 9.46 -8.27 -12.15
CA LEU A 162 10.64 -9.12 -12.34
C LEU A 162 10.29 -10.61 -12.35
N ASN A 163 9.45 -11.04 -11.42
CA ASN A 163 8.98 -12.43 -11.38
C ASN A 163 8.21 -12.82 -12.64
N GLN A 164 7.36 -11.92 -13.18
CA GLN A 164 6.60 -12.18 -14.41
C GLN A 164 7.53 -12.35 -15.63
N ILE A 165 8.59 -11.53 -15.73
CA ILE A 165 9.56 -11.67 -16.82
C ILE A 165 10.30 -13.01 -16.71
N ASP A 166 10.78 -13.38 -15.52
CA ASP A 166 11.47 -14.66 -15.34
C ASP A 166 10.54 -15.84 -15.62
N SER A 167 9.31 -15.83 -15.09
CA SER A 167 8.34 -16.91 -15.31
C SER A 167 8.03 -17.08 -16.80
N GLY A 168 8.01 -15.99 -17.58
CA GLY A 168 7.80 -16.03 -19.02
C GLY A 168 9.03 -16.42 -19.85
N LEU A 169 10.25 -16.06 -19.43
CA LEU A 169 11.49 -16.32 -20.18
C LEU A 169 12.26 -17.57 -19.70
N SER A 170 11.94 -18.09 -18.51
CA SER A 170 12.61 -19.23 -17.87
C SER A 170 14.14 -19.05 -17.73
N PHE A 171 14.62 -17.87 -17.31
CA PHE A 171 16.05 -17.51 -17.36
C PHE A 171 16.98 -18.49 -16.61
N LEU A 172 16.54 -19.11 -15.51
CA LEU A 172 17.37 -20.08 -14.76
C LEU A 172 16.76 -21.49 -14.75
N SER A 173 16.22 -21.93 -15.88
CA SER A 173 15.89 -23.34 -16.14
C SER A 173 15.09 -24.03 -15.01
N GLY A 174 14.12 -23.32 -14.41
CA GLY A 174 13.27 -23.84 -13.34
C GLY A 174 13.81 -23.71 -11.90
N TYR A 175 15.06 -23.29 -11.69
CA TYR A 175 15.62 -23.07 -10.34
C TYR A 175 15.39 -21.66 -9.81
N PHE A 176 15.18 -20.64 -10.67
CA PHE A 176 14.92 -19.27 -10.22
C PHE A 176 13.72 -19.22 -9.29
N SER A 177 12.60 -19.85 -9.66
CA SER A 177 11.38 -19.79 -8.88
C SER A 177 11.61 -20.27 -7.45
N LYS A 178 12.28 -21.41 -7.25
CA LYS A 178 12.60 -21.93 -5.91
C LYS A 178 13.59 -21.04 -5.15
N LEU A 179 14.69 -20.63 -5.79
CA LEU A 179 15.71 -19.78 -5.16
C LEU A 179 15.14 -18.40 -4.77
N TYR A 180 14.38 -17.80 -5.67
CA TYR A 180 13.67 -16.55 -5.47
C TYR A 180 12.65 -16.71 -4.34
N LEU A 181 11.87 -17.78 -4.33
CA LEU A 181 10.93 -18.09 -3.25
C LEU A 181 11.63 -18.22 -1.89
N THR A 182 12.74 -18.93 -1.83
CA THR A 182 13.54 -19.09 -0.61
C THR A 182 14.09 -17.74 -0.14
N ALA A 183 14.57 -16.91 -1.06
CA ALA A 183 15.04 -15.56 -0.74
C ALA A 183 13.90 -14.67 -0.21
N LEU A 184 12.70 -14.75 -0.78
CA LEU A 184 11.52 -14.01 -0.29
C LEU A 184 11.14 -14.43 1.13
N VAL A 185 11.07 -15.73 1.40
CA VAL A 185 10.73 -16.25 2.74
C VAL A 185 11.82 -15.91 3.76
N ALA A 186 13.09 -16.10 3.41
CA ALA A 186 14.21 -15.75 4.28
C ALA A 186 14.26 -14.24 4.58
N GLY A 187 14.14 -13.39 3.55
CA GLY A 187 14.07 -11.95 3.71
C GLY A 187 12.88 -11.51 4.56
N SER A 188 11.72 -12.16 4.39
CA SER A 188 10.54 -11.90 5.22
C SER A 188 10.79 -12.22 6.68
N CYS A 189 11.39 -13.38 6.96
CA CYS A 189 11.76 -13.77 8.32
C CYS A 189 12.74 -12.76 8.93
N ILE A 190 13.83 -12.44 8.24
CA ILE A 190 14.84 -11.47 8.70
C ILE A 190 14.17 -10.14 9.08
N CYS A 191 13.31 -9.60 8.20
CA CYS A 191 12.65 -8.33 8.47
C CYS A 191 11.72 -8.40 9.69
N LEU A 192 10.90 -9.45 9.83
CA LEU A 192 9.97 -9.62 10.95
C LEU A 192 10.70 -9.80 12.29
N PHE A 193 11.86 -10.46 12.30
CA PHE A 193 12.69 -10.58 13.51
C PHE A 193 13.25 -9.23 13.97
N LEU A 194 13.53 -8.33 13.03
CA LEU A 194 14.05 -6.98 13.30
C LEU A 194 12.98 -5.98 13.77
N TYR A 195 11.71 -6.37 13.88
CA TYR A 195 10.65 -5.50 14.36
C TYR A 195 10.86 -5.07 15.81
N LYS A 196 10.54 -3.81 16.10
CA LYS A 196 10.67 -3.20 17.42
C LYS A 196 9.35 -2.59 17.84
N THR A 197 8.79 -3.06 18.96
CA THR A 197 7.50 -2.58 19.48
C THR A 197 7.44 -1.06 19.65
N LYS A 198 8.55 -0.43 20.04
CA LYS A 198 8.64 1.01 20.27
C LYS A 198 8.31 1.88 19.05
N ASP A 199 8.50 1.36 17.84
CA ASP A 199 8.33 2.14 16.60
C ASP A 199 6.85 2.41 16.28
N TYR A 200 5.92 1.71 16.96
CA TYR A 200 4.47 1.89 16.80
C TYR A 200 3.69 1.97 18.13
N LEU A 201 4.37 2.12 19.28
CA LEU A 201 3.71 2.31 20.58
C LEU A 201 2.80 3.54 20.63
N VAL A 202 3.12 4.59 19.87
CA VAL A 202 2.31 5.82 19.78
C VAL A 202 0.89 5.52 19.28
N VAL A 203 0.72 4.48 18.46
CA VAL A 203 -0.58 4.07 17.92
C VAL A 203 -1.53 3.59 19.02
N GLU A 204 -1.00 2.99 20.09
CA GLU A 204 -1.81 2.49 21.20
C GLU A 204 -2.55 3.62 21.92
N LYS A 205 -1.91 4.79 22.02
CA LYS A 205 -2.47 5.96 22.72
C LYS A 205 -3.49 6.75 21.90
N ARG A 206 -3.73 6.37 20.64
CA ARG A 206 -4.65 7.11 19.77
C ARG A 206 -6.11 6.88 20.18
N PRO A 207 -6.94 7.93 20.18
CA PRO A 207 -8.35 7.80 20.50
C PRO A 207 -9.07 6.89 19.48
N LYS A 208 -10.26 6.42 19.87
CA LYS A 208 -11.11 5.67 18.94
C LYS A 208 -11.50 6.56 17.76
N ALA A 209 -11.18 6.12 16.54
CA ALA A 209 -11.53 6.82 15.32
C ALA A 209 -12.73 6.14 14.64
N PRO A 210 -13.75 6.90 14.20
CA PRO A 210 -14.82 6.36 13.37
C PRO A 210 -14.35 6.13 11.92
N LEU A 211 -15.09 5.29 11.18
CA LEU A 211 -14.87 5.11 9.75
C LEU A 211 -15.32 6.36 8.98
N ASN A 212 -14.39 7.30 8.81
CA ASN A 212 -14.64 8.58 8.14
C ASN A 212 -14.73 8.45 6.60
N PRO A 213 -15.19 9.48 5.89
CA PRO A 213 -15.31 9.44 4.43
C PRO A 213 -14.00 9.14 3.70
N ALA A 214 -12.86 9.67 4.17
CA ALA A 214 -11.55 9.41 3.56
C ALA A 214 -11.17 7.92 3.63
N LEU A 215 -11.39 7.27 4.77
CA LEU A 215 -11.17 5.82 4.93
C LEU A 215 -12.11 5.01 4.04
N LYS A 216 -13.39 5.39 3.94
CA LYS A 216 -14.35 4.72 3.04
C LYS A 216 -13.93 4.80 1.57
N LEU A 217 -13.52 5.98 1.10
CA LEU A 217 -13.05 6.18 -0.27
C LEU A 217 -11.77 5.41 -0.55
N MET A 218 -10.80 5.45 0.36
CA MET A 218 -9.57 4.67 0.22
C MET A 218 -9.86 3.16 0.21
N LEU A 219 -10.71 2.65 1.11
CA LEU A 219 -11.08 1.24 1.15
C LEU A 219 -11.82 0.83 -0.12
N TYR A 220 -12.67 1.70 -0.66
CA TYR A 220 -13.31 1.46 -1.95
C TYR A 220 -12.26 1.27 -3.05
N PHE A 221 -11.29 2.20 -3.21
CA PHE A 221 -10.23 2.04 -4.21
C PHE A 221 -9.41 0.76 -3.96
N PHE A 222 -9.05 0.49 -2.70
CA PHE A 222 -8.29 -0.70 -2.32
C PHE A 222 -9.06 -2.00 -2.60
N ILE A 223 -10.38 -2.06 -2.44
CA ILE A 223 -11.13 -3.27 -2.79
C ILE A 223 -11.33 -3.35 -4.31
N SER A 224 -11.65 -2.22 -4.94
CA SER A 224 -11.89 -2.14 -6.38
C SER A 224 -10.68 -2.53 -7.22
N HIS A 225 -9.47 -2.06 -6.89
CA HIS A 225 -8.28 -2.42 -7.67
C HIS A 225 -8.03 -3.94 -7.63
N TYR A 226 -8.20 -4.55 -6.45
CA TYR A 226 -7.95 -5.97 -6.22
C TYR A 226 -8.94 -6.85 -6.99
N PHE A 227 -10.23 -6.50 -6.93
CA PHE A 227 -11.25 -7.19 -7.73
C PHE A 227 -10.99 -7.05 -9.22
N VAL A 228 -10.66 -5.83 -9.69
CA VAL A 228 -10.42 -5.58 -11.12
C VAL A 228 -9.19 -6.33 -11.62
N GLU A 229 -8.14 -6.50 -10.82
CA GLU A 229 -6.94 -7.22 -11.22
C GLU A 229 -7.15 -8.73 -11.28
N ILE A 230 -7.75 -9.34 -10.25
CA ILE A 230 -7.85 -10.80 -10.17
C ILE A 230 -8.62 -11.41 -11.34
N PHE A 231 -9.63 -10.73 -11.88
CA PHE A 231 -10.35 -11.21 -13.07
C PHE A 231 -9.41 -11.49 -14.25
N TYR A 232 -8.36 -10.70 -14.44
CA TYR A 232 -7.43 -10.88 -15.55
C TYR A 232 -6.67 -12.20 -15.42
N THR A 233 -6.25 -12.58 -14.22
CA THR A 233 -5.47 -13.79 -13.97
C THR A 233 -6.20 -15.07 -14.41
N TYR A 234 -7.53 -15.05 -14.42
CA TYR A 234 -8.34 -16.18 -14.88
C TYR A 234 -8.65 -16.12 -16.39
N LEU A 235 -8.32 -15.04 -17.09
CA LEU A 235 -8.65 -14.90 -18.51
C LEU A 235 -7.85 -15.88 -19.40
N PRO A 236 -8.47 -16.44 -20.46
CA PRO A 236 -7.80 -17.40 -21.34
C PRO A 236 -6.54 -16.82 -21.97
N GLY A 237 -5.37 -17.41 -21.71
CA GLY A 237 -4.09 -16.95 -22.25
C GLY A 237 -3.42 -15.79 -21.50
N ALA A 238 -3.97 -15.34 -20.37
CA ALA A 238 -3.36 -14.34 -19.49
C ALA A 238 -2.08 -14.86 -18.83
N SER A 239 -2.02 -16.15 -18.53
CA SER A 239 -0.85 -16.84 -17.96
C SER A 239 0.10 -17.41 -19.01
N SER A 240 -0.08 -17.07 -20.29
CA SER A 240 0.86 -17.51 -21.34
C SER A 240 2.23 -16.86 -21.15
N PRO A 241 3.35 -17.53 -21.52
CA PRO A 241 4.69 -16.96 -21.34
C PRO A 241 4.85 -15.57 -21.98
N GLY A 242 4.33 -15.38 -23.19
CA GLY A 242 4.35 -14.08 -23.87
C GLY A 242 3.55 -12.99 -23.14
N ALA A 243 2.41 -13.35 -22.53
CA ALA A 243 1.62 -12.42 -21.72
C ALA A 243 2.34 -12.05 -20.41
N MET A 244 3.00 -13.02 -19.76
CA MET A 244 3.80 -12.76 -18.55
C MET A 244 4.96 -11.81 -18.84
N VAL A 245 5.70 -12.01 -19.95
CA VAL A 245 6.77 -11.10 -20.37
C VAL A 245 6.24 -9.72 -20.70
N ALA A 246 5.13 -9.62 -21.46
CA ALA A 246 4.50 -8.34 -21.78
C ALA A 246 4.08 -7.57 -20.51
N ASN A 247 3.42 -8.27 -19.59
CA ASN A 247 2.96 -7.70 -18.32
C ASN A 247 4.14 -7.23 -17.46
N GLY A 248 5.17 -8.06 -17.30
CA GLY A 248 6.36 -7.73 -16.52
C GLY A 248 7.18 -6.59 -17.12
N THR A 249 7.39 -6.57 -18.44
CA THR A 249 8.14 -5.49 -19.10
C THR A 249 7.44 -4.15 -19.01
N VAL A 250 6.14 -4.08 -19.30
CA VAL A 250 5.35 -2.85 -19.12
C VAL A 250 5.23 -2.50 -17.64
N GLY A 251 5.10 -3.50 -16.76
CA GLY A 251 5.10 -3.31 -15.31
C GLY A 251 6.33 -2.55 -14.81
N ILE A 252 7.54 -2.93 -15.26
CA ILE A 252 8.78 -2.19 -14.92
C ILE A 252 8.73 -0.74 -15.43
N LEU A 253 8.30 -0.54 -16.68
CA LEU A 253 8.15 0.82 -17.25
C LEU A 253 7.13 1.65 -16.46
N VAL A 254 6.04 1.04 -16.01
CA VAL A 254 5.00 1.66 -15.18
C VAL A 254 5.53 2.01 -13.80
N VAL A 255 6.36 1.17 -13.18
CA VAL A 255 7.03 1.51 -11.90
C VAL A 255 7.93 2.74 -12.09
N VAL A 256 8.75 2.75 -13.15
CA VAL A 256 9.60 3.91 -13.47
C VAL A 256 8.76 5.15 -13.72
N LEU A 257 7.65 5.03 -14.46
CA LEU A 257 6.71 6.11 -14.72
C LEU A 257 6.05 6.61 -13.43
N ALA A 258 5.64 5.72 -12.52
CA ALA A 258 5.06 6.09 -11.23
C ALA A 258 6.05 6.90 -10.39
N VAL A 259 7.29 6.43 -10.30
CA VAL A 259 8.38 7.13 -9.62
C VAL A 259 8.65 8.48 -10.28
N ALA A 260 8.74 8.54 -11.61
CA ALA A 260 8.95 9.79 -12.34
C ALA A 260 7.79 10.78 -12.15
N LEU A 261 6.54 10.31 -12.19
CA LEU A 261 5.35 11.14 -11.95
C LEU A 261 5.41 11.77 -10.55
N GLN A 262 5.81 11.00 -9.54
CA GLN A 262 5.83 11.44 -8.16
C GLN A 262 7.02 12.37 -7.84
N PHE A 263 8.21 12.08 -8.36
CA PHE A 263 9.42 12.85 -8.04
C PHE A 263 9.67 14.03 -8.99
N ILE A 264 9.32 13.90 -10.27
CA ILE A 264 9.60 14.91 -11.30
C ILE A 264 8.39 15.82 -11.48
N THR A 265 7.24 15.24 -11.84
CA THR A 265 6.05 16.04 -12.15
C THR A 265 5.28 16.47 -10.90
N LYS A 266 5.61 15.84 -9.75
CA LYS A 266 4.94 15.99 -8.46
C LYS A 266 3.44 15.81 -8.61
N ARG A 267 2.95 15.00 -9.55
CA ARG A 267 1.51 14.85 -9.79
C ARG A 267 0.90 13.96 -8.73
N SER A 268 -0.32 14.27 -8.31
CA SER A 268 -1.06 13.47 -7.32
C SER A 268 -1.31 12.03 -7.76
N VAL A 269 -1.31 11.14 -6.78
CA VAL A 269 -1.77 9.73 -6.86
C VAL A 269 -3.11 9.57 -7.55
N TRP A 270 -3.97 10.59 -7.56
CA TRP A 270 -5.22 10.58 -8.34
C TRP A 270 -5.00 10.22 -9.82
N ASN A 271 -3.93 10.73 -10.43
CA ASN A 271 -3.62 10.42 -11.82
C ASN A 271 -3.22 8.96 -12.01
N MET A 272 -2.54 8.37 -11.02
CA MET A 272 -2.20 6.95 -11.01
C MET A 272 -3.48 6.09 -10.96
N CYS A 273 -4.44 6.46 -10.11
CA CYS A 273 -5.75 5.79 -10.02
C CYS A 273 -6.51 5.82 -11.35
N ASN A 274 -6.55 6.97 -12.04
CA ASN A 274 -7.24 7.07 -13.33
C ASN A 274 -6.55 6.26 -14.44
N LEU A 275 -5.21 6.35 -14.51
CA LEU A 275 -4.45 5.60 -15.51
C LEU A 275 -4.64 4.10 -15.34
N PHE A 276 -4.64 3.61 -14.09
CA PHE A 276 -4.95 2.23 -13.77
C PHE A 276 -6.33 1.80 -14.34
N PHE A 277 -7.42 2.47 -13.94
CA PHE A 277 -8.75 2.03 -14.37
C PHE A 277 -8.97 2.16 -15.88
N LEU A 278 -8.45 3.23 -16.50
CA LEU A 278 -8.53 3.41 -17.94
C LEU A 278 -7.82 2.25 -18.67
N ALA A 279 -6.62 1.89 -18.22
CA ALA A 279 -5.88 0.79 -18.81
C ALA A 279 -6.57 -0.57 -18.59
N MET A 280 -7.16 -0.82 -17.42
CA MET A 280 -7.89 -2.07 -17.16
C MET A 280 -9.13 -2.22 -18.04
N ILE A 281 -9.91 -1.15 -18.22
CA ILE A 281 -11.06 -1.17 -19.15
C ILE A 281 -10.59 -1.40 -20.57
N CYS A 282 -9.58 -0.67 -21.04
CA CYS A 282 -9.01 -0.88 -22.37
C CYS A 282 -8.54 -2.32 -22.56
N THR A 283 -7.88 -2.89 -21.55
CA THR A 283 -7.43 -4.29 -21.56
C THR A 283 -8.61 -5.24 -21.76
N TYR A 284 -9.67 -5.10 -20.96
CA TYR A 284 -10.83 -6.00 -21.03
C TYR A 284 -11.66 -5.85 -22.31
N ILE A 285 -11.80 -4.62 -22.83
CA ILE A 285 -12.46 -4.38 -24.12
C ILE A 285 -11.66 -5.03 -25.25
N LEU A 286 -10.34 -4.84 -25.26
CA LEU A 286 -9.48 -5.44 -26.29
C LEU A 286 -9.44 -6.98 -26.17
N TYR A 287 -9.77 -7.53 -24.99
CA TYR A 287 -9.88 -8.96 -24.73
C TYR A 287 -11.05 -9.66 -25.45
N PHE A 288 -11.91 -8.93 -26.15
CA PHE A 288 -12.89 -9.53 -27.07
C PHE A 288 -12.32 -9.83 -28.45
N SER A 289 -11.14 -9.30 -28.79
CA SER A 289 -10.49 -9.52 -30.09
C SER A 289 -9.97 -10.95 -30.21
N PRO A 290 -9.90 -11.58 -31.40
CA PRO A 290 -9.42 -12.94 -31.56
C PRO A 290 -8.02 -13.19 -30.93
N GLU A 291 -7.77 -14.39 -30.42
CA GLU A 291 -6.45 -14.76 -29.93
C GLU A 291 -5.40 -14.64 -31.04
N GLY A 292 -4.19 -14.17 -30.70
CA GLY A 292 -3.12 -13.90 -31.69
C GLY A 292 -3.25 -12.57 -32.45
N SER A 293 -4.39 -11.88 -32.38
CA SER A 293 -4.55 -10.57 -33.02
C SER A 293 -3.67 -9.47 -32.39
N ALA A 294 -3.37 -8.42 -33.16
CA ALA A 294 -2.64 -7.25 -32.66
C ALA A 294 -3.32 -6.61 -31.44
N PHE A 295 -4.66 -6.52 -31.46
CA PHE A 295 -5.45 -5.99 -30.34
C PHE A 295 -5.37 -6.88 -29.09
N ARG A 296 -5.39 -8.21 -29.25
CA ARG A 296 -5.18 -9.16 -28.15
C ARG A 296 -3.80 -8.98 -27.51
N ASN A 297 -2.76 -8.81 -28.34
CA ASN A 297 -1.42 -8.55 -27.84
C ASN A 297 -1.33 -7.19 -27.14
N ALA A 298 -1.90 -6.13 -27.73
CA ALA A 298 -1.96 -4.82 -27.09
C ALA A 298 -2.63 -4.88 -25.71
N ALA A 299 -3.71 -5.66 -25.54
CA ALA A 299 -4.34 -5.88 -24.24
C ALA A 299 -3.35 -6.41 -23.19
N ARG A 300 -2.52 -7.41 -23.54
CA ARG A 300 -1.51 -7.99 -22.65
C ARG A 300 -0.45 -6.98 -22.20
N PHE A 301 -0.05 -6.06 -23.09
CA PHE A 301 0.88 -4.98 -22.75
C PHE A 301 0.22 -3.91 -21.89
N ILE A 302 -0.98 -3.44 -22.27
CA ILE A 302 -1.73 -2.41 -21.53
C ILE A 302 -2.02 -2.88 -20.10
N HIS A 303 -2.25 -4.17 -19.90
CA HIS A 303 -2.47 -4.76 -18.58
C HIS A 303 -1.33 -4.45 -17.58
N GLY A 304 -0.10 -4.23 -18.02
CA GLY A 304 1.03 -3.85 -17.14
C GLY A 304 0.79 -2.58 -16.32
N PHE A 305 -0.20 -1.74 -16.69
CA PHE A 305 -0.66 -0.62 -15.87
C PHE A 305 -1.37 -1.04 -14.57
N GLU A 306 -1.69 -2.33 -14.38
CA GLU A 306 -2.14 -2.86 -13.08
C GLU A 306 -1.17 -2.47 -11.95
N GLN A 307 0.13 -2.41 -12.26
CA GLN A 307 1.19 -2.09 -11.30
C GLN A 307 1.00 -0.67 -10.74
N MET A 308 0.47 0.24 -11.56
CA MET A 308 0.11 1.59 -11.13
C MET A 308 -0.98 1.55 -10.05
N GLY A 309 -1.96 0.64 -10.20
CA GLY A 309 -3.03 0.40 -9.25
C GLY A 309 -2.51 -0.12 -7.92
N TYR A 310 -1.61 -1.11 -7.95
CA TYR A 310 -0.95 -1.64 -6.75
C TYR A 310 -0.20 -0.56 -5.97
N ILE A 311 0.61 0.25 -6.65
CA ILE A 311 1.36 1.33 -6.00
C ILE A 311 0.39 2.34 -5.36
N ALA A 312 -0.62 2.79 -6.11
CA ALA A 312 -1.61 3.75 -5.63
C ALA A 312 -2.41 3.19 -4.44
N ALA A 313 -2.83 1.93 -4.50
CA ALA A 313 -3.68 1.31 -3.49
C ALA A 313 -2.96 1.20 -2.16
N TYR A 314 -1.74 0.65 -2.16
CA TYR A 314 -0.95 0.50 -0.94
C TYR A 314 -0.41 1.82 -0.40
N TYR A 315 -0.08 2.77 -1.28
CA TYR A 315 0.32 4.10 -0.84
C TYR A 315 -0.83 4.83 -0.13
N LEU A 316 -2.03 4.88 -0.74
CA LEU A 316 -3.22 5.48 -0.14
C LEU A 316 -3.62 4.76 1.15
N LEU A 317 -3.61 3.43 1.17
CA LEU A 317 -3.90 2.63 2.36
C LEU A 317 -3.05 3.08 3.55
N GLY A 318 -1.72 3.11 3.37
CA GLY A 318 -0.80 3.47 4.43
C GLY A 318 -0.96 4.93 4.90
N CYS A 319 -1.09 5.88 3.97
CA CYS A 319 -1.21 7.29 4.31
C CYS A 319 -2.54 7.62 5.01
N VAL A 320 -3.66 7.11 4.49
CA VAL A 320 -4.99 7.41 5.02
C VAL A 320 -5.20 6.76 6.39
N PHE A 321 -4.81 5.49 6.55
CA PHE A 321 -4.90 4.84 7.86
C PHE A 321 -3.96 5.45 8.89
N LYS A 322 -2.74 5.84 8.52
CA LYS A 322 -1.87 6.51 9.50
C LYS A 322 -2.44 7.84 9.96
N LYS A 323 -3.19 8.55 9.13
CA LYS A 323 -3.77 9.84 9.53
C LYS A 323 -5.06 9.69 10.32
N HIS A 324 -5.99 8.91 9.80
CA HIS A 324 -7.37 8.86 10.30
C HIS A 324 -7.70 7.58 11.07
N GLY A 325 -6.84 6.57 10.98
CA GLY A 325 -7.03 5.29 11.62
C GLY A 325 -6.41 5.19 13.00
N ASN A 326 -6.91 4.22 13.74
CA ASN A 326 -6.37 3.71 14.98
C ASN A 326 -6.25 2.18 14.89
N PHE A 327 -5.59 1.56 15.88
CA PHE A 327 -5.38 0.11 15.87
C PHE A 327 -6.70 -0.70 15.83
N PRO A 328 -7.72 -0.43 16.65
CA PRO A 328 -9.00 -1.15 16.59
C PRO A 328 -9.66 -1.12 15.21
N LEU A 329 -9.70 0.03 14.53
CA LEU A 329 -10.30 0.14 13.21
C LEU A 329 -9.46 -0.58 12.15
N PHE A 330 -8.13 -0.41 12.20
CA PHE A 330 -7.23 -1.15 11.31
C PHE A 330 -7.40 -2.66 11.47
N LYS A 331 -7.45 -3.14 12.72
CA LYS A 331 -7.71 -4.55 13.05
C LYS A 331 -9.06 -5.01 12.55
N LEU A 332 -10.12 -4.23 12.74
CA LEU A 332 -11.44 -4.55 12.22
C LEU A 332 -11.41 -4.70 10.69
N CYS A 333 -10.74 -3.79 9.98
CA CYS A 333 -10.60 -3.87 8.53
C CYS A 333 -9.80 -5.09 8.09
N VAL A 334 -8.68 -5.41 8.73
CA VAL A 334 -7.88 -6.60 8.38
C VAL A 334 -8.66 -7.89 8.64
N VAL A 335 -9.31 -8.00 9.80
CA VAL A 335 -10.06 -9.20 10.20
C VAL A 335 -11.34 -9.41 9.38
N THR A 336 -11.90 -8.35 8.78
CA THR A 336 -13.10 -8.45 7.94
C THR A 336 -12.78 -8.49 6.45
N ILE A 337 -12.02 -7.51 5.95
CA ILE A 337 -11.80 -7.30 4.51
C ILE A 337 -10.92 -8.41 3.92
N LEU A 338 -9.84 -8.84 4.60
CA LEU A 338 -8.96 -9.87 4.04
C LEU A 338 -9.62 -11.26 3.95
N PRO A 339 -10.38 -11.74 4.94
CA PRO A 339 -11.14 -12.98 4.74
C PRO A 339 -12.21 -12.85 3.66
N VAL A 340 -12.93 -11.72 3.60
CA VAL A 340 -13.92 -11.46 2.54
C VAL A 340 -13.28 -11.37 1.16
N SER A 341 -12.02 -10.92 1.06
CA SER A 341 -11.31 -10.87 -0.22
C SER A 341 -11.03 -12.26 -0.80
N MET A 342 -11.20 -13.36 -0.06
CA MET A 342 -11.24 -14.71 -0.63
C MET A 342 -12.27 -14.83 -1.77
N LEU A 343 -13.39 -14.11 -1.68
CA LEU A 343 -14.42 -14.09 -2.72
C LEU A 343 -13.89 -13.60 -4.08
N SER A 344 -12.87 -12.76 -4.08
CA SER A 344 -12.26 -12.27 -5.32
C SER A 344 -11.52 -13.38 -6.08
N TYR A 345 -11.08 -14.45 -5.43
CA TYR A 345 -10.53 -15.65 -6.08
C TYR A 345 -11.62 -16.65 -6.43
N VAL A 346 -12.56 -16.88 -5.49
CA VAL A 346 -13.63 -17.87 -5.66
C VAL A 346 -14.54 -17.50 -6.84
N ILE A 347 -14.94 -16.23 -6.97
CA ILE A 347 -15.88 -15.81 -8.02
C ILE A 347 -15.30 -16.06 -9.43
N PRO A 348 -14.14 -15.51 -9.83
CA PRO A 348 -13.55 -15.79 -11.14
C PRO A 348 -13.16 -17.26 -11.32
N GLY A 349 -12.72 -17.95 -10.27
CA GLY A 349 -12.46 -19.38 -10.30
C GLY A 349 -13.69 -20.21 -10.68
N LEU A 350 -14.87 -19.88 -10.13
CA LEU A 350 -16.13 -20.52 -10.51
C LEU A 350 -16.51 -20.23 -11.96
N PHE A 351 -16.32 -19.00 -12.44
CA PHE A 351 -16.53 -18.67 -13.85
C PHE A 351 -15.59 -19.46 -14.76
N SER A 352 -14.31 -19.57 -14.41
CA SER A 352 -13.33 -20.35 -15.17
C SER A 352 -13.71 -21.83 -15.25
N ALA A 353 -14.17 -22.41 -14.13
CA ALA A 353 -14.53 -23.83 -14.06
C ALA A 353 -15.83 -24.18 -14.78
N TYR A 354 -16.88 -23.37 -14.62
CA TYR A 354 -18.25 -23.74 -15.05
C TYR A 354 -18.76 -22.93 -16.24
N ALA A 355 -18.22 -21.75 -16.50
CA ALA A 355 -18.74 -20.80 -17.48
C ALA A 355 -17.63 -19.99 -18.20
N PRO A 356 -16.56 -20.61 -18.72
CA PRO A 356 -15.35 -19.90 -19.18
C PRO A 356 -15.63 -18.89 -20.31
N LYS A 357 -16.63 -19.15 -21.16
CA LYS A 357 -17.05 -18.24 -22.24
C LYS A 357 -17.58 -16.89 -21.72
N PHE A 358 -18.15 -16.87 -20.52
CA PHE A 358 -18.71 -15.66 -19.91
C PHE A 358 -17.70 -14.87 -19.09
N LEU A 359 -16.52 -15.43 -18.79
CA LEU A 359 -15.52 -14.79 -17.94
C LEU A 359 -15.04 -13.41 -18.49
N PRO A 360 -14.71 -13.24 -19.79
CA PRO A 360 -14.35 -11.91 -20.31
C PRO A 360 -15.47 -10.89 -20.18
N HIS A 361 -16.73 -11.33 -20.33
CA HIS A 361 -17.90 -10.48 -20.14
C HIS A 361 -18.06 -10.04 -18.69
N ALA A 362 -17.93 -10.99 -17.74
CA ALA A 362 -17.97 -10.71 -16.31
C ALA A 362 -16.87 -9.72 -15.90
N ALA A 363 -15.63 -9.93 -16.38
CA ALA A 363 -14.50 -9.05 -16.13
C ALA A 363 -14.76 -7.62 -16.64
N ALA A 364 -15.16 -7.48 -17.92
CA ALA A 364 -15.40 -6.19 -18.56
C ALA A 364 -16.57 -5.42 -17.92
N ILE A 365 -17.67 -6.10 -17.59
CA ILE A 365 -18.83 -5.49 -16.93
C ILE A 365 -18.42 -5.01 -15.53
N THR A 366 -17.76 -5.86 -14.76
CA THR A 366 -17.34 -5.54 -13.39
C THR A 366 -16.37 -4.37 -13.35
N SER A 367 -15.33 -4.37 -14.21
CA SER A 367 -14.38 -3.26 -14.29
C SER A 367 -15.03 -1.95 -14.73
N SER A 368 -15.98 -2.01 -15.67
CA SER A 368 -16.69 -0.83 -16.16
C SER A 368 -17.60 -0.22 -15.09
N ILE A 369 -18.37 -1.05 -14.38
CA ILE A 369 -19.23 -0.59 -13.26
C ILE A 369 -18.37 0.03 -12.17
N ILE A 370 -17.28 -0.64 -11.77
CA ILE A 370 -16.36 -0.12 -10.76
C ILE A 370 -15.77 1.23 -11.20
N PHE A 371 -15.31 1.36 -12.44
CA PHE A 371 -14.76 2.63 -12.90
C PHE A 371 -15.80 3.75 -12.96
N ILE A 372 -17.03 3.45 -13.42
CA ILE A 372 -18.12 4.43 -13.43
C ILE A 372 -18.38 4.94 -12.01
N ILE A 373 -18.48 4.03 -11.04
CA ILE A 373 -18.64 4.41 -9.63
C ILE A 373 -17.44 5.24 -9.15
N PHE A 374 -16.21 4.86 -9.49
CA PHE A 374 -15.00 5.61 -9.14
C PHE A 374 -15.04 7.06 -9.69
N ILE A 375 -15.45 7.26 -10.95
CA ILE A 375 -15.60 8.58 -11.56
C ILE A 375 -16.74 9.38 -10.91
N LEU A 376 -17.87 8.74 -10.61
CA LEU A 376 -18.99 9.38 -9.89
C LEU A 376 -18.59 9.80 -8.47
N LEU A 377 -17.67 9.07 -7.84
CA LEU A 377 -17.08 9.43 -6.55
C LEU A 377 -16.01 10.53 -6.65
N SER A 378 -15.62 10.98 -7.84
CA SER A 378 -14.57 12.01 -8.00
C SER A 378 -14.82 13.31 -7.20
N PRO A 379 -16.05 13.84 -7.05
CA PRO A 379 -16.28 14.99 -6.17
C PRO A 379 -16.01 14.67 -4.70
N ALA A 380 -16.33 13.46 -4.26
CA ALA A 380 -16.05 12.99 -2.91
C ALA A 380 -14.54 12.76 -2.68
N TYR A 381 -13.83 12.18 -3.67
CA TYR A 381 -12.37 12.07 -3.66
C TYR A 381 -11.70 13.43 -3.59
N SER A 382 -12.16 14.39 -4.39
CA SER A 382 -11.69 15.77 -4.31
C SER A 382 -11.94 16.31 -2.91
N LYS A 383 -13.20 16.37 -2.46
CA LYS A 383 -13.55 16.99 -1.18
C LYS A 383 -12.91 16.35 0.05
N HIS A 384 -12.84 15.02 0.12
CA HIS A 384 -12.53 14.30 1.36
C HIS A 384 -11.16 13.63 1.38
N LEU A 385 -10.57 13.37 0.22
CA LEU A 385 -9.27 12.72 0.14
C LEU A 385 -8.21 13.72 -0.37
N PHE A 386 -8.31 14.21 -1.59
CA PHE A 386 -7.23 14.93 -2.25
C PHE A 386 -7.24 16.47 -2.06
N PHE A 387 -8.36 17.09 -1.70
CA PHE A 387 -8.50 18.56 -1.56
C PHE A 387 -8.93 19.03 -0.16
N ALA A 388 -9.41 18.14 0.72
CA ALA A 388 -9.36 18.45 2.16
C ALA A 388 -7.92 18.83 2.54
N ASP A 389 -7.69 19.48 3.69
CA ASP A 389 -6.36 19.87 4.23
C ASP A 389 -5.35 18.69 4.40
N TRP A 390 -5.68 17.53 3.85
CA TRP A 390 -4.90 16.35 3.57
C TRP A 390 -3.77 16.56 2.58
N SER A 391 -3.97 17.23 1.43
CA SER A 391 -2.87 17.42 0.48
C SER A 391 -1.69 18.12 1.14
N ASP A 392 -1.93 19.18 1.92
CA ASP A 392 -0.94 19.93 2.73
C ASP A 392 -0.05 19.03 3.62
N ASP A 393 -0.54 17.88 4.08
CA ASP A 393 0.19 16.90 4.90
C ASP A 393 0.88 15.80 4.07
N PHE A 394 0.54 15.61 2.79
CA PHE A 394 1.40 14.86 1.84
C PHE A 394 2.68 15.63 1.55
N TYR A 395 2.65 16.95 1.68
CA TYR A 395 3.83 17.80 1.54
C TYR A 395 4.68 17.88 2.82
N SER A 396 4.24 17.33 3.95
CA SER A 396 4.98 17.39 5.22
C SER A 396 5.56 16.03 5.61
N THR A 397 6.84 16.06 5.99
CA THR A 397 7.57 14.88 6.40
C THR A 397 6.98 14.34 7.70
N ASP A 398 6.53 13.10 7.68
CA ASP A 398 5.92 12.40 8.82
C ASP A 398 7.00 12.08 9.87
N MET A 399 7.25 13.07 10.75
CA MET A 399 8.39 13.14 11.67
C MET A 399 7.95 13.16 13.14
N ALA A 400 6.88 12.43 13.46
CA ALA A 400 6.44 12.19 14.85
C ALA A 400 7.57 11.66 15.75
N GLU A 401 8.54 10.93 15.19
CA GLU A 401 9.72 10.46 15.91
C GLU A 401 10.74 11.58 16.19
N ALA A 402 10.91 12.53 15.27
CA ALA A 402 11.80 13.67 15.47
C ALA A 402 11.23 14.63 16.51
N ALA A 403 9.91 14.90 16.45
CA ALA A 403 9.22 15.70 17.45
C ALA A 403 9.34 15.07 18.86
N ASN A 404 9.12 13.77 18.99
CA ASN A 404 9.32 13.05 20.26
C ASN A 404 10.78 13.13 20.76
N LYS A 405 11.77 13.02 19.86
CA LYS A 405 13.20 13.19 20.22
C LYS A 405 13.53 14.63 20.62
N LEU A 406 12.94 15.61 19.97
CA LEU A 406 13.11 17.04 20.27
C LEU A 406 12.51 17.40 21.62
N GLU A 407 11.32 16.88 21.92
CA GLU A 407 10.65 17.05 23.20
C GLU A 407 11.45 16.39 24.34
N GLN A 408 12.09 15.23 24.09
CA GLN A 408 12.95 14.55 25.08
C GLN A 408 14.35 15.16 25.24
N SER A 409 14.88 15.84 24.22
CA SER A 409 16.24 16.37 24.22
C SER A 409 16.33 17.85 24.65
N ASN A 410 15.20 18.51 24.93
CA ASN A 410 15.14 19.94 25.19
C ASN A 410 15.85 20.78 24.12
N ALA A 411 16.01 20.28 22.89
CA ALA A 411 16.84 20.92 21.86
C ALA A 411 16.24 22.23 21.30
N LEU A 412 15.02 22.57 21.72
CA LEU A 412 14.39 23.86 21.46
C LEU A 412 14.71 24.92 22.54
N ASP A 413 15.32 24.51 23.66
CA ASP A 413 15.78 25.41 24.71
C ASP A 413 17.05 26.16 24.26
N GLY A 414 17.15 27.44 24.62
CA GLY A 414 18.26 28.31 24.19
C GLY A 414 18.10 28.94 22.79
N LEU A 415 17.07 28.58 22.01
CA LEU A 415 16.82 29.16 20.69
C LEU A 415 16.01 30.48 20.69
N GLY A 416 15.75 31.07 21.86
CA GLY A 416 14.98 32.32 22.00
C GLY A 416 13.51 32.22 21.57
N LEU A 417 12.98 30.99 21.47
CA LEU A 417 11.59 30.72 21.13
C LEU A 417 10.69 30.91 22.36
N SER A 418 9.51 31.52 22.15
CA SER A 418 8.47 31.57 23.17
C SER A 418 7.87 30.18 23.41
N PRO A 419 7.22 29.93 24.57
CA PRO A 419 6.55 28.64 24.82
C PRO A 419 5.61 28.22 23.68
N ARG A 420 4.83 29.19 23.16
CA ARG A 420 3.91 28.96 22.04
C ARG A 420 4.62 28.65 20.73
N GLU A 421 5.76 29.29 20.46
CA GLU A 421 6.56 28.99 19.27
C GLU A 421 7.22 27.60 19.37
N LYS A 422 7.58 27.13 20.58
CA LYS A 422 8.07 25.76 20.80
C LYS A 422 6.98 24.72 20.53
N GLU A 423 5.77 24.93 21.07
CA GLU A 423 4.61 24.08 20.77
C GLU A 423 4.36 24.00 19.27
N ILE A 424 4.32 25.16 18.60
CA ILE A 424 4.10 25.22 17.15
C ILE A 424 5.24 24.56 16.37
N ALA A 425 6.50 24.71 16.81
CA ALA A 425 7.62 24.01 16.20
C ALA A 425 7.45 22.48 16.31
N LEU A 426 7.07 21.96 17.48
CA LEU A 426 6.81 20.52 17.67
C LEU A 426 5.66 20.03 16.79
N LEU A 427 4.55 20.78 16.71
CA LEU A 427 3.41 20.41 15.87
C LEU A 427 3.75 20.47 14.37
N LEU A 428 4.52 21.47 13.94
CA LEU A 428 5.06 21.54 12.58
C LEU A 428 5.98 20.36 12.27
N LEU A 429 6.81 19.95 13.23
CA LEU A 429 7.69 18.79 13.11
C LEU A 429 6.89 17.47 13.13
N CYS A 430 5.73 17.43 13.78
CA CYS A 430 4.77 16.32 13.69
C CYS A 430 4.01 16.28 12.35
N GLY A 431 4.33 17.15 11.41
CA GLY A 431 3.67 17.18 10.10
C GLY A 431 2.37 17.98 10.07
N LYS A 432 1.93 18.62 11.17
CA LYS A 432 0.64 19.33 11.20
C LYS A 432 0.63 20.61 10.37
N SER A 433 -0.47 20.88 9.68
CA SER A 433 -0.68 22.13 8.94
C SER A 433 -1.01 23.29 9.88
N ALA A 434 -0.87 24.54 9.42
CA ALA A 434 -1.22 25.71 10.23
C ALA A 434 -2.66 25.69 10.73
N LYS A 435 -3.58 25.12 9.94
CA LYS A 435 -4.99 24.94 10.31
C LYS A 435 -5.17 23.89 11.41
N GLN A 436 -4.49 22.76 11.31
CA GLN A 436 -4.54 21.73 12.35
C GLN A 436 -3.92 22.21 13.65
N ILE A 437 -2.81 22.95 13.55
CA ILE A 437 -2.19 23.62 14.69
C ILE A 437 -3.19 24.59 15.32
N ALA A 438 -3.92 25.35 14.51
CA ALA A 438 -4.93 26.28 15.00
C ALA A 438 -6.06 25.55 15.74
N GLU A 439 -6.57 24.46 15.18
CA GLU A 439 -7.61 23.63 15.79
C GLU A 439 -7.16 23.00 17.11
N GLU A 440 -5.97 22.40 17.14
CA GLU A 440 -5.43 21.72 18.31
C GLU A 440 -5.05 22.68 19.43
N LEU A 441 -4.52 23.85 19.07
CA LEU A 441 -4.14 24.87 20.03
C LEU A 441 -5.30 25.81 20.42
N GLY A 442 -6.49 25.63 19.83
CA GLY A 442 -7.68 26.46 20.07
C GLY A 442 -7.52 27.92 19.65
N ILE A 443 -6.76 28.20 18.58
CA ILE A 443 -6.49 29.56 18.08
C ILE A 443 -7.00 29.75 16.65
N ALA A 444 -7.06 31.00 16.17
CA ALA A 444 -7.37 31.28 14.78
C ALA A 444 -6.21 30.87 13.85
N ILE A 445 -6.52 30.46 12.62
CA ILE A 445 -5.52 30.06 11.60
C ILE A 445 -4.51 31.19 11.34
N ASN A 446 -4.98 32.45 11.31
CA ASN A 446 -4.11 33.62 11.14
C ASN A 446 -3.12 33.78 12.30
N THR A 447 -3.53 33.47 13.53
CA THR A 447 -2.67 33.48 14.72
C THR A 447 -1.63 32.37 14.65
N ALA A 448 -2.02 31.16 14.21
CA ALA A 448 -1.07 30.08 13.96
C ALA A 448 -0.02 30.50 12.90
N ASN A 449 -0.46 31.04 11.76
CA ASN A 449 0.43 31.55 10.71
C ASN A 449 1.36 32.66 11.19
N PHE A 450 0.88 33.57 12.04
CA PHE A 450 1.70 34.61 12.65
C PHE A 450 2.84 34.01 13.49
N HIS A 451 2.52 33.04 14.35
CA HIS A 451 3.53 32.36 15.15
C HIS A 451 4.51 31.54 14.30
N ILE A 452 4.04 30.86 13.24
CA ILE A 452 4.91 30.13 12.30
C ILE A 452 5.91 31.08 11.63
N LYS A 453 5.43 32.26 11.19
CA LYS A 453 6.29 33.28 10.57
C LYS A 453 7.35 33.80 11.56
N ASN A 454 6.96 34.05 12.81
CA ASN A 454 7.90 34.49 13.85
C ASN A 454 8.91 33.41 14.22
N LEU A 455 8.47 32.15 14.32
CA LEU A 455 9.33 30.99 14.50
C LEU A 455 10.38 30.93 13.39
N TYR A 456 9.97 31.00 12.12
CA TYR A 456 10.88 30.97 10.98
C TYR A 456 11.87 32.14 10.99
N LYS A 457 11.39 33.35 11.33
CA LYS A 457 12.24 34.53 11.48
C LYS A 457 13.29 34.36 12.58
N LYS A 458 12.90 33.87 13.76
CA LYS A 458 13.80 33.63 14.90
C LYS A 458 14.83 32.56 14.61
N LEU A 459 14.40 31.50 13.92
CA LEU A 459 15.28 30.44 13.47
C LEU A 459 16.06 30.82 12.20
N ARG A 460 15.81 31.97 11.56
CA ARG A 460 16.46 32.36 10.31
C ARG A 460 16.35 31.29 9.22
N ILE A 461 15.15 30.72 9.09
CA ILE A 461 14.82 29.73 8.06
C ILE A 461 13.71 30.29 7.16
N GLY A 462 13.76 29.95 5.87
CA GLY A 462 12.78 30.39 4.89
C GLY A 462 11.61 29.42 4.71
N SER A 463 11.76 28.18 5.18
CA SER A 463 10.83 27.11 4.85
C SER A 463 10.66 26.08 5.95
N ARG A 464 9.53 25.37 5.87
CA ARG A 464 9.28 24.18 6.70
C ARG A 464 10.35 23.11 6.47
N SER A 465 10.82 22.94 5.24
CA SER A 465 11.89 22.02 4.87
C SER A 465 13.22 22.32 5.58
N GLU A 466 13.54 23.59 5.78
CA GLU A 466 14.72 24.00 6.55
C GLU A 466 14.54 23.79 8.06
N LEU A 467 13.32 24.01 8.59
CA LEU A 467 12.99 23.62 9.97
C LEU A 467 13.31 22.13 10.17
N PHE A 468 12.86 21.28 9.22
CA PHE A 468 13.16 19.86 9.25
C PHE A 468 14.66 19.56 9.12
N ALA A 469 15.37 20.17 8.18
CA ALA A 469 16.81 19.93 7.99
C ALA A 469 17.62 20.26 9.25
N ARG A 470 17.23 21.32 9.96
CA ARG A 470 17.90 21.77 11.18
C ARG A 470 17.71 20.83 12.36
N PHE A 471 16.56 20.18 12.47
CA PHE A 471 16.22 19.35 13.62
C PHE A 471 16.18 17.84 13.35
N SER A 472 16.32 17.40 12.08
CA SER A 472 16.44 15.99 11.69
C SER A 472 17.84 15.39 11.93
N THR A 473 18.85 16.24 12.17
CA THR A 473 20.26 15.86 12.32
C THR A 473 20.76 15.82 13.77
N LEU A 474 19.88 15.96 14.77
CA LEU A 474 20.29 15.91 16.18
C LEU A 474 21.00 14.57 16.50
N PRO A 475 22.28 14.60 16.92
CA PRO A 475 23.05 13.40 17.22
C PRO A 475 22.41 12.60 18.36
N ARG A 476 22.63 11.27 18.34
CA ARG A 476 22.32 10.41 19.49
C ARG A 476 22.97 11.01 20.74
N ILE A 477 22.16 11.31 21.75
CA ILE A 477 22.68 11.49 23.11
C ILE A 477 23.25 10.13 23.53
N THR A 478 24.55 9.94 23.35
CA THR A 478 25.33 8.97 24.13
C THR A 478 25.31 9.48 25.56
N LYS A 479 24.47 8.88 26.40
CA LYS A 479 24.61 9.03 27.85
C LYS A 479 25.94 8.41 28.25
N HIS A 480 26.85 9.24 28.76
CA HIS A 480 27.93 8.78 29.62
C HIS A 480 27.37 8.38 30.99
#